data_AF-A0A7G9ZBI6-F1
#
_entry.id   AF-A0A7G9ZBI6-F1
#
_cell.length_a   1.000
_cell.length_b   1.000
_cell.length_c   1.000
_cell.angle_alpha   90.00
_cell.angle_beta   90.00
_cell.angle_gamma   90.00
#
_symmetry.space_group_name_H-M   'P 1'
#
loop_
_entity.id
_entity.type
_entity.pdbx_description
1 polymer ?
#
loop_
_entity_poly.entity_id
_entity_poly.type
_entity_poly.pdbx_seq_one_letter_code
_entity_poly.pdbx_strand_id
1 'polypeptide(L)' 'MTKTIIAVYEGGLFKPLQKIYLPEHKHVHLVVIPEEDAKLLESQKKELASIIGIGESGIGDGSRRHDQYIYER' A
#
# COMPACT_ATOMS: atom_id res chain seq x y z
N MET A 1 -3.84 -9.37 26.90
CA MET A 1 -3.12 -8.84 25.73
C MET A 1 -3.65 -9.52 24.48
N THR A 2 -3.94 -8.76 23.43
CA THR A 2 -4.36 -9.28 22.13
C THR A 2 -3.17 -9.94 21.44
N LYS A 3 -3.34 -11.19 20.99
CA LYS A 3 -2.31 -11.92 20.22
C LYS A 3 -2.84 -12.14 18.81
N THR A 4 -2.10 -11.70 17.82
CA THR A 4 -2.37 -12.00 16.41
C THR A 4 -1.82 -13.38 16.09
N ILE A 5 -2.65 -14.20 15.44
CA ILE A 5 -2.33 -15.56 15.05
C ILE A 5 -2.19 -15.58 13.54
N ILE A 6 -1.01 -15.96 13.04
CA ILE A 6 -0.79 -16.12 11.60
C ILE A 6 -1.27 -17.52 11.19
N ALA A 7 -2.12 -17.57 10.17
CA ALA A 7 -2.72 -18.79 9.66
C ALA A 7 -2.78 -18.77 8.13
N VAL A 8 -2.72 -19.95 7.53
CA VAL A 8 -2.90 -20.15 6.08
C VAL A 8 -4.33 -20.60 5.84
N TYR A 9 -4.99 -20.01 4.84
CA TYR A 9 -6.31 -20.45 4.40
C TYR A 9 -6.18 -21.55 3.35
N GLU A 10 -6.67 -22.75 3.67
CA GLU A 10 -6.60 -23.90 2.77
C GLU A 10 -7.90 -24.71 2.86
N GLY A 11 -8.61 -24.84 1.74
CA GLY A 11 -9.82 -25.69 1.65
C GLY A 11 -10.96 -25.29 2.58
N GLY A 12 -11.13 -24.00 2.89
CA GLY A 12 -12.17 -23.53 3.81
C GLY A 12 -11.76 -23.47 5.29
N LEU A 13 -10.56 -23.94 5.63
CA LEU A 13 -10.04 -23.95 7.00
C LEU A 13 -8.85 -23.00 7.16
N PHE A 14 -8.86 -22.20 8.23
CA PHE A 14 -7.69 -21.42 8.66
C PHE A 14 -6.78 -22.29 9.52
N LYS A 15 -5.64 -22.70 8.96
CA LYS A 15 -4.64 -23.51 9.65
C LYS A 15 -3.57 -22.60 10.26
N PRO A 16 -3.46 -22.49 11.60
CA PRO A 16 -2.44 -21.67 12.23
C PRO A 16 -1.04 -22.25 11.96
N LEU A 17 -0.06 -21.37 11.69
CA LEU A 17 1.33 -21.77 11.44
C LEU A 17 2.02 -22.32 12.69
N GLN A 18 1.55 -21.92 13.87
CA GLN A 18 2.02 -22.42 15.16
C GLN A 18 0.91 -23.21 15.83
N LYS A 19 1.26 -24.15 16.69
CA LYS A 19 0.28 -24.90 17.48
C LYS A 19 -0.28 -23.99 18.58
N ILE A 20 -1.59 -23.82 18.61
CA ILE A 20 -2.26 -22.91 19.54
C ILE A 20 -3.35 -23.68 20.26
N TYR A 21 -3.38 -23.53 21.57
CA TYR A 21 -4.46 -24.07 22.38
C TYR A 21 -5.51 -22.98 22.59
N LEU A 22 -6.62 -23.09 21.86
CA LEU A 22 -7.82 -22.31 22.07
C LEU A 22 -8.89 -23.24 22.66
N PRO A 23 -9.44 -22.94 23.84
CA PRO A 23 -10.53 -23.74 24.38
C PRO A 23 -11.74 -23.70 23.44
N GLU A 24 -12.44 -24.83 23.33
CA GLU A 24 -13.64 -24.95 22.51
C GLU A 24 -14.69 -23.89 22.90
N HIS A 25 -15.51 -23.49 21.92
CA HIS A 25 -16.57 -22.49 22.06
C HIS A 25 -16.12 -21.08 22.46
N LYS A 26 -14.83 -20.72 22.25
CA LYS A 26 -14.42 -19.32 22.34
C LYS A 26 -14.72 -18.54 21.07
N HIS A 27 -15.40 -17.41 21.24
CA HIS A 27 -15.55 -16.40 20.20
C HIS A 27 -14.20 -15.73 19.92
N VAL A 28 -13.78 -15.74 18.66
CA VAL A 28 -12.58 -15.06 18.17
C VAL A 28 -12.95 -14.13 17.03
N HIS A 29 -12.22 -13.02 16.90
CA HIS A 29 -12.35 -12.12 15.76
C HIS A 29 -11.34 -12.52 14.70
N LEU A 30 -11.82 -12.76 13.48
CA LEU A 30 -10.97 -13.02 12.33
C LEU A 30 -10.68 -11.69 11.64
N VAL A 31 -9.40 -11.38 11.45
CA VAL A 31 -8.96 -10.24 10.64
C VAL A 31 -8.22 -10.81 9.44
N VAL A 32 -8.77 -10.62 8.25
CA VAL A 32 -8.14 -11.01 7.00
C VAL A 32 -7.41 -9.79 6.46
N ILE A 33 -6.09 -9.87 6.39
CA ILE A 33 -5.26 -8.87 5.75
C ILE A 33 -4.86 -9.48 4.41
N PRO A 34 -5.33 -8.95 3.27
CA PRO A 34 -4.84 -9.41 1.97
C PRO A 34 -3.33 -9.16 1.93
N GLU A 35 -2.55 -10.18 1.57
CA GLU A 35 -1.17 -9.93 1.18
C GLU A 35 -1.22 -9.05 -0.07
N GLU A 36 -0.74 -7.82 0.05
CA GLU A 36 -0.44 -7.04 -1.14
C GLU A 36 0.56 -7.84 -1.96
N ASP A 37 0.16 -8.24 -3.18
CA ASP A 37 1.09 -8.83 -4.13
C ASP A 37 2.30 -7.88 -4.21
N ALA A 38 3.45 -8.31 -3.71
CA ALA A 38 4.67 -7.49 -3.75
C ALA A 38 4.97 -7.01 -5.19
N LYS A 39 4.50 -7.77 -6.18
CA LYS A 39 4.54 -7.41 -7.60
C LYS A 39 3.65 -6.21 -7.95
N LEU A 40 2.44 -6.10 -7.38
CA LEU A 40 1.55 -4.96 -7.60
C LEU A 40 2.15 -3.69 -6.98
N LEU A 41 2.65 -3.76 -5.75
CA LEU A 41 3.28 -2.61 -5.09
C LEU A 41 4.50 -2.10 -5.86
N GLU A 42 5.37 -3.02 -6.31
CA GLU A 42 6.54 -2.65 -7.12
C GLU A 42 6.16 -2.11 -8.50
N SER A 43 5.10 -2.63 -9.13
CA SER A 43 4.58 -2.11 -10.40
C SER A 43 4.03 -0.68 -10.26
N GLN A 44 3.31 -0.39 -9.17
CA GLN A 44 2.77 0.94 -8.90
C GLN A 44 3.87 1.94 -8.59
N LYS A 45 4.88 1.56 -7.79
CA LYS A 45 6.06 2.40 -7.55
C LYS A 45 6.81 2.71 -8.85
N LYS A 46 6.96 1.73 -9.75
CA LYS A 46 7.65 1.91 -11.03
C LYS A 46 6.90 2.87 -11.95
N GLU A 47 5.58 2.75 -12.05
CA GLU A 47 4.74 3.67 -12.83
C GLU A 47 4.78 5.09 -12.24
N LEU A 48 4.63 5.22 -10.92
CA LEU A 48 4.74 6.53 -10.25
C LEU A 48 6.12 7.15 -10.43
N ALA A 49 7.20 6.37 -10.33
CA ALA A 49 8.55 6.84 -10.62
C ALA A 49 8.73 7.27 -12.08
N SER A 50 8.03 6.66 -13.04
CA SER A 50 8.04 7.08 -14.44
C SER A 50 7.35 8.43 -14.67
N ILE A 51 6.43 8.83 -13.79
CA ILE A 51 5.70 10.10 -13.86
C ILE A 51 6.47 11.21 -13.12
N ILE A 52 7.18 10.86 -12.04
CA ILE A 52 8.07 11.77 -11.29
C ILE A 52 9.28 12.12 -12.19
N GLY A 53 9.19 13.25 -12.87
CA GLY A 53 10.22 13.74 -13.80
C GLY A 53 9.65 14.40 -15.05
N ILE A 54 8.40 14.09 -15.41
CA ILE A 54 7.70 14.73 -16.54
C ILE A 54 7.46 16.24 -16.27
N GLY A 55 7.60 16.66 -15.00
CA GLY A 55 7.51 18.06 -14.54
C GLY A 55 8.83 18.71 -14.12
N GLU A 56 10.01 18.08 -14.29
CA GLU A 56 11.31 18.75 -14.06
C GLU A 56 11.64 19.72 -15.20
N SER A 57 10.75 20.66 -15.46
CA SER A 57 11.16 21.92 -16.04
C SER A 57 11.85 22.67 -14.91
N GLY A 58 13.16 22.93 -15.00
CA GLY A 58 13.93 23.71 -14.00
C GLY A 58 13.43 25.15 -13.76
N ILE A 59 12.23 25.46 -14.23
CA ILE A 59 11.46 26.67 -14.06
C ILE A 59 10.44 26.39 -12.94
N GLY A 60 10.92 26.23 -11.71
CA GLY A 60 10.08 25.99 -10.53
C GLY A 60 9.16 27.17 -10.15
N ASP A 61 9.10 28.21 -10.99
CA ASP A 61 8.48 29.50 -10.69
C ASP A 61 7.47 29.96 -11.76
N GLY A 62 7.08 29.08 -12.70
CA GLY A 62 6.12 29.41 -13.75
C GLY A 62 4.73 29.80 -13.21
N SER A 63 4.28 29.19 -12.11
CA SER A 63 3.00 29.53 -11.48
C SER A 63 3.04 30.82 -10.65
N ARG A 64 4.22 31.21 -10.13
CA ARG A 64 4.37 32.40 -9.27
C ARG A 64 4.74 33.65 -10.05
N ARG A 65 5.47 33.49 -11.16
CA ARG A 65 5.90 34.58 -12.04
C ARG A 65 5.22 34.50 -13.42
N HIS A 66 3.99 33.97 -13.46
CA HIS A 66 3.23 33.79 -14.70
C HIS A 66 3.08 35.12 -15.46
N ASP A 67 3.03 36.22 -14.71
CA ASP A 67 2.94 37.59 -15.19
C ASP A 67 4.13 37.99 -16.07
N GLN A 68 5.34 37.58 -15.69
CA GLN A 68 6.58 37.84 -16.45
C GLN A 68 6.69 37.04 -17.74
N TYR A 69 5.96 35.94 -17.88
CA TYR A 69 6.02 35.09 -19.07
C TYR A 69 4.81 35.27 -20.01
N ILE A 70 3.67 35.72 -19.48
CA ILE A 70 2.41 35.82 -20.22
C ILE A 70 2.10 37.25 -20.65
N TYR A 71 2.51 38.26 -19.87
CA TYR A 71 2.13 39.66 -20.12
C TYR A 71 3.30 40.58 -20.51
N GLU A 72 4.44 40.05 -20.98
CA GLU A 72 5.48 40.90 -21.58
C GLU A 72 4.97 41.59 -22.85
N ARG A 73 4.52 42.84 -22.68
CA ARG A 73 4.35 43.87 -23.70
C ARG A 73 4.78 45.22 -23.13
#